data_AF-A0A1C6SV72-F1
#
_entry.id   AF-A0A1C6SV72-F1
#
_cell.length_a   1.000
_cell.length_b   1.000
_cell.length_c   1.000
_cell.angle_alpha   90.00
_cell.angle_beta   90.00
_cell.angle_gamma   90.00
#
_symmetry.space_group_name_H-M   'P 1'
#
loop_
_entity.id
_entity.type
_entity.pdbx_description
1 polymer ?
#
loop_
_entity_poly.entity_id
_entity_poly.type
_entity_poly.pdbx_seq_one_letter_code
_entity_poly.pdbx_strand_id
1 'polypeptide(L)' 'MAKTLLDLDEDLLAEATAALGTATKKETVMEALRQAVESSRERRQRALADLQEVADEGGFQFDQLDDLDR' A
#
# COMPACT_ATOMS: atom_id res chain seq x y z
N MET A 1 14.18 1.44 -19.62
CA MET A 1 13.55 0.41 -18.75
C MET A 1 14.42 -0.83 -18.77
N ALA A 2 14.53 -1.53 -17.64
CA ALA A 2 15.15 -2.86 -17.58
C ALA A 2 14.20 -3.91 -18.17
N LYS A 3 14.75 -4.93 -18.83
CA LYS A 3 13.99 -6.11 -19.26
C LYS A 3 14.09 -7.15 -18.17
N THR A 4 12.95 -7.61 -17.69
CA THR A 4 12.86 -8.71 -16.72
C THR A 4 12.07 -9.83 -17.38
N LEU A 5 12.63 -11.03 -17.41
CA LEU A 5 11.93 -12.24 -17.85
C LEU A 5 11.18 -12.82 -16.64
N LEU A 6 9.88 -12.99 -16.78
CA LEU A 6 8.99 -13.46 -15.72
C LEU A 6 7.99 -14.42 -16.34
N ASP A 7 7.73 -15.53 -15.65
CA ASP A 7 6.59 -16.38 -15.94
C ASP A 7 5.37 -15.82 -15.21
N LEU A 8 4.27 -15.65 -15.94
CA LEU A 8 3.04 -15.07 -15.43
C LEU A 8 1.91 -16.09 -15.57
N ASP A 9 0.99 -16.05 -14.61
CA ASP A 9 -0.30 -16.72 -14.76
C ASP A 9 -1.10 -15.99 -15.86
N GLU A 10 -1.34 -16.68 -16.97
CA GLU A 10 -1.99 -16.10 -18.15
C GLU A 10 -3.49 -15.82 -17.91
N ASP A 11 -4.14 -16.62 -17.07
CA ASP A 11 -5.56 -16.42 -16.74
C ASP A 11 -5.73 -15.18 -15.85
N LEU A 12 -4.87 -15.04 -14.83
CA LEU A 12 -4.85 -13.85 -13.98
C LEU A 12 -4.47 -12.59 -14.77
N LEU A 13 -3.54 -12.71 -15.72
CA LEU A 13 -3.15 -11.60 -16.59
C LEU A 13 -4.30 -11.17 -17.52
N ALA A 14 -5.09 -12.12 -18.02
CA ALA A 14 -6.28 -11.82 -18.82
C ALA A 14 -7.35 -11.12 -17.98
N GLU A 15 -7.61 -11.59 -16.76
CA GLU A 15 -8.54 -10.96 -15.83
C GLU A 15 -8.10 -9.52 -15.50
N ALA A 16 -6.83 -9.33 -15.15
CA ALA A 16 -6.28 -8.01 -14.87
C ALA A 16 -6.35 -7.09 -16.09
N THR A 17 -6.11 -7.60 -17.30
CA THR A 17 -6.21 -6.80 -18.53
C THR A 17 -7.66 -6.35 -18.78
N ALA A 18 -8.63 -7.23 -18.56
CA ALA A 18 -10.04 -6.89 -18.68
C ALA A 18 -10.47 -5.86 -17.61
N ALA A 19 -10.05 -6.07 -16.35
CA ALA A 19 -10.37 -5.17 -15.24
C ALA A 19 -9.74 -3.78 -15.39
N LEU A 20 -8.51 -3.71 -15.90
CA LEU A 20 -7.76 -2.46 -16.10
C LEU A 20 -8.05 -1.78 -17.45
N GLY A 21 -8.71 -2.48 -18.39
CA GLY A 21 -9.01 -1.96 -19.73
C GLY A 21 -7.75 -1.67 -20.56
N THR A 22 -6.64 -2.35 -20.27
CA THR A 22 -5.35 -2.12 -20.94
C THR A 22 -5.27 -2.88 -22.27
N ALA A 23 -4.45 -2.39 -23.21
CA ALA A 23 -4.35 -2.98 -24.54
C ALA A 23 -3.23 -4.03 -24.64
N THR A 24 -2.22 -3.95 -23.77
CA THR A 24 -1.06 -4.86 -23.81
C THR A 24 -0.71 -5.42 -22.44
N LYS A 25 -0.17 -6.65 -22.42
CA LYS A 25 0.36 -7.30 -21.19
C LYS A 25 1.31 -6.38 -20.41
N LYS A 26 2.18 -5.65 -21.13
CA LYS A 26 3.13 -4.70 -20.52
C LYS A 26 2.39 -3.56 -19.81
N GLU A 27 1.36 -2.98 -20.43
CA GLU A 27 0.54 -1.94 -19.81
C GLU A 27 -0.19 -2.48 -18.59
N THR A 28 -0.79 -3.67 -18.68
CA THR A 28 -1.45 -4.34 -17.55
C THR A 28 -0.49 -4.47 -16.36
N VAL A 29 0.72 -5.00 -16.58
CA VAL A 29 1.71 -5.20 -15.51
C VAL A 29 2.19 -3.86 -14.94
N MET A 30 2.48 -2.87 -15.80
CA MET A 30 2.92 -1.56 -15.31
C MET A 30 1.84 -0.87 -14.48
N GLU A 31 0.57 -0.97 -14.91
CA GLU A 31 -0.54 -0.35 -14.21
C GLU A 31 -0.86 -1.06 -12.90
N ALA A 32 -0.86 -2.40 -12.90
CA ALA A 32 -1.02 -3.19 -11.68
C ALA A 32 0.07 -2.84 -10.63
N LEU A 33 1.32 -2.66 -11.06
CA LEU A 33 2.41 -2.25 -10.16
C LEU A 33 2.19 -0.84 -9.59
N ARG A 34 1.67 0.11 -10.37
CA ARG A 34 1.32 1.45 -9.86
C ARG A 34 0.23 1.35 -8.81
N GLN A 35 -0.84 0.62 -9.09
CA GLN A 35 -1.96 0.44 -8.14
C GLN A 35 -1.52 -0.25 -6.85
N ALA A 36 -0.63 -1.25 -6.93
CA ALA A 36 -0.08 -1.91 -5.75
C ALA A 36 0.71 -0.93 -4.86
N VAL A 37 1.51 -0.04 -5.47
CA VAL A 37 2.24 1.00 -4.74
C VAL A 37 1.28 2.02 -4.13
N GLU A 38 0.28 2.49 -4.90
CA GLU A 38 -0.71 3.45 -4.43
C GLU A 38 -1.50 2.89 -3.23
N SER A 39 -2.03 1.68 -3.36
CA SER A 39 -2.72 0.97 -2.28
C SER A 39 -1.85 0.83 -1.03
N SER A 40 -0.56 0.54 -1.20
CA SER A 40 0.39 0.48 -0.08
C SER A 40 0.58 1.84 0.60
N ARG A 41 0.63 2.93 -0.17
CA ARG A 41 0.73 4.30 0.34
C ARG A 41 -0.54 4.71 1.09
N GLU A 42 -1.70 4.46 0.52
CA GLU A 42 -3.00 4.76 1.14
C GLU A 42 -3.19 4.03 2.46
N ARG A 43 -2.83 2.74 2.53
CA ARG A 43 -2.87 1.98 3.80
C ARG A 43 -1.98 2.61 4.86
N ARG A 44 -0.78 3.04 4.48
CA ARG A 44 0.16 3.70 5.40
C ARG A 44 -0.35 5.05 5.85
N GLN A 45 -0.90 5.85 4.95
CA GLN A 45 -1.47 7.15 5.28
C GLN A 45 -2.63 6.99 6.27
N ARG A 46 -3.53 6.02 6.04
CA ARG A 46 -4.60 5.70 7.00
C ARG A 46 -4.05 5.30 8.36
N ALA A 47 -3.12 4.36 8.42
CA ALA A 47 -2.54 3.94 9.70
C ALA A 47 -1.86 5.09 10.46
N LEU A 48 -1.26 6.06 9.74
CA LEU A 48 -0.68 7.24 10.37
C LEU A 48 -1.76 8.22 10.86
N ALA A 49 -2.85 8.38 10.11
CA ALA A 49 -4.00 9.19 10.54
C ALA A 49 -4.66 8.60 11.79
N ASP A 50 -4.86 7.27 11.81
CA ASP A 50 -5.42 6.56 12.97
C ASP A 50 -4.51 6.74 14.20
N LEU A 51 -3.18 6.67 14.04
CA LEU A 51 -2.23 6.91 15.13
C LEU A 51 -2.30 8.36 15.64
N GLN A 52 -2.48 9.34 14.75
CA GLN A 52 -2.65 10.74 15.13
C GLN A 52 -3.94 10.96 15.93
N GLU A 53 -5.04 10.35 15.50
CA GLU A 53 -6.32 10.39 16.22
C GLU A 53 -6.18 9.81 17.64
N VAL A 54 -5.56 8.62 17.77
CA VAL A 54 -5.27 8.02 19.08
C VAL A 54 -4.41 8.94 19.95
N ALA A 55 -3.45 9.65 19.37
CA ALA A 55 -2.62 10.59 20.12
C ALA A 55 -3.41 11.81 20.60
N ASP A 56 -4.25 12.39 19.73
CA ASP A 56 -5.07 13.57 20.04
C ASP A 56 -6.15 13.25 21.08
N GLU A 57 -6.65 12.02 21.12
CA GLU A 57 -7.58 11.51 22.13
C GLU A 57 -6.91 11.18 23.48
N GLY A 58 -5.60 11.36 23.60
CA GLY A 58 -4.85 11.06 24.81
C GLY A 58 -4.61 9.56 25.04
N GLY A 59 -4.62 8.76 23.97
CA GLY A 59 -4.33 7.32 24.01
C GLY A 59 -2.89 6.99 24.43
N PHE A 60 -2.00 7.98 24.47
CA PHE A 60 -0.64 7.85 25.02
C PHE A 60 -0.51 8.59 26.35
N GLN A 61 -0.29 7.84 27.43
CA GLN A 61 -0.10 8.34 28.80
C GLN A 61 1.35 8.75 29.02
N PHE A 62 1.81 9.77 28.31
CA PHE A 62 3.19 10.25 28.41
C PHE A 62 3.53 10.84 29.78
N ASP A 63 2.53 11.35 30.49
CA ASP A 63 2.63 11.87 31.86
C ASP A 63 3.07 10.82 32.87
N GLN A 64 2.74 9.54 32.65
CA GLN A 64 3.15 8.45 33.53
C GLN A 64 4.60 7.97 33.30
N LEU A 65 5.25 8.42 32.22
CA LEU A 65 6.64 8.03 31.94
C LEU A 65 7.62 8.65 32.93
N ASP A 66 7.36 9.88 33.39
CA ASP A 66 8.21 10.57 34.37
C ASP A 66 8.18 9.88 35.75
N ASP A 67 7.08 9.20 36.08
CA ASP A 67 6.92 8.46 37.34
C ASP A 67 7.64 7.09 37.30
N LEU A 68 7.93 6.56 36.11
CA LEU A 68 8.64 5.29 35.91
C LEU A 68 10.17 5.42 36.00
N ASP A 69 10.71 6.62 35.80
CA ASP A 69 12.16 6.89 35.78
C ASP A 69 12.73 7.27 37.17
N ARG A 70 11.93 7.12 38.23
CA ARG A 70 12.27 7.46 39.62
C ARG A 70 12.44 6.22 40.50
#